data_AF-A0A1B9DYI6-F1
#
_entry.id   AF-A0A1B9DYI6-F1
#
_cell.length_a   1.000
_cell.length_b   1.000
_cell.length_c   1.000
_cell.angle_alpha   90.00
_cell.angle_beta   90.00
_cell.angle_gamma   90.00
#
_symmetry.space_group_name_H-M   'P 1'
#
loop_
_entity.id
_entity.type
_entity.pdbx_description
1 polymer ?
#
loop_
_entity_poly.entity_id
_entity_poly.type
_entity_poly.pdbx_seq_one_letter_code
_entity_poly.pdbx_strand_id
1 'polypeptide(L)' 'MDSQTSKIELVKMILNIENDKFIEKIKDFIQKETVDFWDELSLSEQKEIAKGIEELNKGKRVEFKDFLKKIS' A
#
# COMPACT_ATOMS: atom_id res chain seq x y z
N MET A 1 11.22 18.50 -17.68
CA MET A 1 11.76 19.03 -16.41
C MET A 1 12.78 18.04 -15.89
N ASP A 2 13.89 18.53 -15.33
CA ASP A 2 14.86 17.68 -14.66
C ASP A 2 14.32 17.20 -13.29
N SER A 3 14.68 15.98 -12.89
CA SER A 3 14.19 15.37 -11.64
C SER A 3 14.55 16.20 -10.40
N GLN A 4 15.71 16.88 -10.40
CA GLN A 4 16.11 17.74 -9.29
C GLN A 4 15.26 19.01 -9.22
N THR A 5 14.95 19.60 -10.37
CA THR A 5 14.05 20.77 -10.44
C THR A 5 12.67 20.44 -9.86
N SER A 6 12.10 19.30 -10.25
CA SER A 6 10.80 18.84 -9.71
C SER A 6 10.83 18.63 -8.20
N LYS A 7 11.92 18.07 -7.64
CA LYS A 7 12.06 17.90 -6.17
C LYS A 7 12.09 19.23 -5.44
N ILE A 8 12.82 20.22 -5.96
CA ILE A 8 12.94 21.55 -5.35
C ILE A 8 11.59 22.27 -5.34
N GLU A 9 10.83 22.19 -6.44
CA GLU A 9 9.49 22.78 -6.52
C GLU A 9 8.53 22.15 -5.50
N LEU A 10 8.59 20.82 -5.34
CA LEU A 10 7.75 20.10 -4.40
C LEU A 10 8.05 20.49 -2.94
N VAL A 11 9.33 20.66 -2.59
CA VAL A 11 9.74 21.17 -1.27
C VAL A 11 9.22 22.60 -1.04
N LYS A 12 9.33 23.49 -2.04
CA LYS A 12 8.81 24.86 -1.94
C LYS A 12 7.30 24.89 -1.72
N MET A 13 6.56 24.03 -2.42
CA MET A 13 5.11 23.90 -2.23
C MET A 13 4.77 23.46 -0.82
N ILE A 14 5.50 22.47 -0.27
CA ILE A 14 5.29 21.98 1.10
C ILE A 14 5.56 23.08 2.13
N LEU A 15 6.65 23.84 1.98
CA LEU A 15 7.02 24.93 2.90
C LEU A 15 5.97 26.06 2.98
N ASN A 16 5.15 26.22 1.95
CA ASN A 16 4.11 27.24 1.89
C ASN A 16 2.76 26.79 2.48
N ILE A 17 2.65 25.55 2.96
CA ILE A 17 1.42 25.03 3.56
C ILE A 17 1.34 25.45 5.03
N GLU A 18 0.28 26.15 5.41
CA GLU A 18 0.03 26.57 6.80
C GLU A 18 -0.82 25.56 7.60
N ASN A 19 -1.42 24.59 6.93
CA ASN A 19 -2.31 23.61 7.57
C ASN A 19 -1.53 22.39 8.08
N ASP A 20 -1.24 22.35 9.36
CA ASP A 20 -0.51 21.26 10.02
C ASP A 20 -1.14 19.87 9.79
N LYS A 21 -2.48 19.77 9.79
CA LYS A 21 -3.17 18.49 9.52
C LYS A 21 -2.92 18.00 8.11
N PHE A 22 -2.71 18.91 7.16
CA PHE A 22 -2.41 18.56 5.78
C PHE A 22 -0.94 18.15 5.64
N ILE A 23 -0.01 18.82 6.35
CA ILE A 23 1.40 18.40 6.43
C ILE A 23 1.53 16.97 6.97
N GLU A 24 0.83 16.62 8.05
CA GLU A 24 0.86 15.25 8.59
C GLU A 24 0.36 14.22 7.58
N LYS A 25 -0.70 14.51 6.82
CA LYS A 25 -1.17 13.61 5.75
C LYS A 25 -0.14 13.41 4.63
N ILE A 26 0.57 14.46 4.24
CA ILE A 26 1.64 14.38 3.23
C ILE A 26 2.80 13.52 3.77
N LYS A 27 3.17 13.73 5.03
CA LYS A 27 4.21 12.96 5.70
C LYS A 27 3.85 11.47 5.79
N ASP A 28 2.63 11.15 6.20
CA ASP A 28 2.13 9.78 6.22
C ASP A 28 2.17 9.15 4.82
N PHE A 29 1.73 9.88 3.79
CA PHE A 29 1.77 9.40 2.41
C PHE A 29 3.20 9.09 1.94
N ILE A 30 4.16 9.99 2.18
CA ILE A 30 5.56 9.78 1.79
C ILE A 30 6.17 8.61 2.57
N GLN A 31 5.84 8.46 3.86
CA GLN A 31 6.34 7.36 4.68
C GLN A 31 5.76 6.02 4.23
N LYS A 32 4.47 5.95 3.88
CA LYS A 32 3.85 4.73 3.36
C LYS A 32 4.44 4.27 2.03
N GLU A 33 4.81 5.18 1.15
CA GLU A 33 5.54 4.82 -0.09
C GLU A 33 6.94 4.23 0.19
N THR A 34 7.49 4.41 1.39
CA THR A 34 8.78 3.83 1.80
C THR A 34 8.65 2.53 2.59
N VAL A 35 7.44 2.16 3.03
CA VAL A 35 7.18 0.94 3.79
C VAL A 35 6.53 -0.07 2.85
N ASP A 36 7.03 -1.31 2.84
CA ASP A 36 6.43 -2.38 2.04
C ASP A 36 5.01 -2.65 2.57
N PHE A 37 4.03 -2.86 1.68
CA PHE A 37 2.66 -3.26 2.07
C PHE A 37 2.67 -4.44 3.06
N TRP A 38 3.63 -5.35 2.93
CA TRP A 38 3.80 -6.47 3.85
C TRP A 38 3.99 -6.03 5.32
N ASP A 39 4.73 -4.95 5.55
CA ASP A 39 5.04 -4.42 6.87
C ASP A 39 3.86 -3.64 7.49
N GLU A 40 2.86 -3.27 6.69
CA GLU A 40 1.63 -2.62 7.16
C GLU A 40 0.58 -3.63 7.67
N LEU A 41 0.71 -4.91 7.31
CA LEU A 41 -0.24 -5.95 7.70
C LEU A 41 -0.08 -6.35 9.17
N SER A 42 -1.20 -6.56 9.87
CA SER A 42 -1.17 -7.16 11.20
C SER A 42 -0.65 -8.60 11.15
N LEU A 43 -0.15 -9.09 12.30
CA LEU A 43 0.31 -10.48 12.41
C LEU A 43 -0.79 -11.51 12.06
N SER A 44 -2.07 -11.17 12.23
CA SER A 44 -3.17 -12.04 11.85
C SER A 44 -3.31 -12.11 10.32
N GLU A 45 -3.29 -10.96 9.66
CA GLU A 45 -3.41 -10.86 8.19
C GLU A 45 -2.21 -11.53 7.51
N GLN A 46 -0.99 -11.31 8.01
CA GLN A 46 0.21 -12.00 7.50
C GLN A 46 0.09 -13.53 7.62
N LYS A 47 -0.44 -14.04 8.75
CA LYS A 47 -0.67 -15.48 8.94
C LYS A 47 -1.74 -16.03 7.99
N GLU A 48 -2.82 -15.29 7.77
CA GLU A 48 -3.87 -15.69 6.83
C GLU A 48 -3.35 -15.76 5.40
N ILE A 49 -2.59 -14.76 4.96
CA ILE A 49 -1.95 -14.77 3.64
C ILE A 49 -0.98 -15.94 3.50
N ALA A 50 -0.12 -16.17 4.49
CA ALA A 50 0.82 -17.30 4.49
C ALA A 50 0.09 -18.64 4.37
N LYS A 51 -1.00 -18.82 5.12
CA LYS A 51 -1.86 -20.00 5.03
C LYS A 51 -2.50 -20.14 3.64
N GLY A 52 -3.02 -19.05 3.08
CA GLY A 52 -3.59 -19.04 1.74
C GLY A 52 -2.59 -19.49 0.69
N ILE A 53 -1.36 -18.97 0.73
CA ILE A 53 -0.26 -19.38 -0.16
C ILE A 53 0.05 -20.88 0.00
N GLU A 54 0.12 -21.38 1.22
CA GLU A 54 0.33 -22.81 1.49
C GLU A 54 -0.78 -23.68 0.88
N GLU A 55 -2.04 -23.25 1.00
CA GLU A 55 -3.19 -23.95 0.42
C GLU A 55 -3.17 -23.92 -1.11
N LEU A 56 -2.83 -22.78 -1.72
CA LEU A 56 -2.65 -22.66 -3.16
C LEU A 56 -1.54 -23.60 -3.68
N ASN A 57 -0.40 -23.68 -2.97
CA ASN A 57 0.70 -24.58 -3.30
C ASN A 57 0.32 -26.05 -3.18
N LYS A 58 -0.57 -26.40 -2.23
CA LYS A 58 -1.16 -27.73 -2.10
C LYS A 58 -2.26 -28.01 -3.13
N GLY A 59 -2.50 -27.10 -4.08
CA GLY A 59 -3.53 -27.23 -5.12
C GLY A 59 -4.95 -27.01 -4.62
N LYS A 60 -5.14 -26.55 -3.37
CA LYS A 60 -6.45 -26.18 -2.82
C LYS A 60 -6.85 -24.80 -3.34
N ARG A 61 -7.11 -24.74 -4.65
CA ARG A 61 -7.44 -23.51 -5.35
C ARG A 61 -8.63 -23.73 -6.27
N VAL A 62 -9.37 -22.66 -6.49
CA VAL A 62 -10.44 -22.61 -7.49
C VAL A 62 -10.19 -21.40 -8.37
N GLU A 63 -10.60 -21.47 -9.63
CA GLU A 63 -10.55 -20.32 -10.52
C GLU A 63 -11.41 -19.19 -9.97
N PHE A 64 -10.87 -17.97 -9.97
CA PHE A 64 -11.54 -16.81 -9.39
C PHE A 64 -12.90 -16.55 -10.05
N LYS A 65 -12.98 -16.74 -11.37
CA LYS A 65 -14.23 -16.62 -12.13
C LYS A 65 -15.29 -17.62 -11.67
N ASP A 66 -14.89 -18.83 -11.29
CA ASP A 66 -15.82 -19.86 -10.84
C ASP A 66 -16.24 -19.68 -9.39
N PHE A 67 -15.38 -19.05 -8.57
CA PHE A 67 -15.76 -18.59 -7.24
C PHE A 67 -16.84 -17.50 -7.32
N LEU A 68 -16.66 -16.48 -8.17
CA LEU A 68 -17.63 -15.38 -8.31
C LEU A 68 -19.03 -15.87 -8.70
N LYS A 69 -19.13 -16.88 -9.57
CA LYS A 69 -20.41 -17.50 -9.95
C LYS A 69 -21.14 -18.15 -8.78
N LYS A 70 -20.45 -18.50 -7.68
CA LYS A 70 -21.06 -19.15 -6.50
C LYS A 70 -21.63 -18.16 -5.48
N ILE A 71 -21.18 -16.91 -5.54
CA ILE A 71 -21.55 -15.86 -4.58
C ILE A 71 -22.41 -14.75 -5.20
N SER A 72 -22.63 -14.81 -6.52
CA SER A 72 -23.55 -13.95 -7.26
C SER A 72 -24.92 -14.61 -7.39
#